data_AF-A0A8J4V7Z2-F1
#
_entry.id   AF-A0A8J4V7Z2-F1
#
_cell.length_a   1.000
_cell.length_b   1.000
_cell.length_c   1.000
_cell.angle_alpha   90.00
_cell.angle_beta   90.00
_cell.angle_gamma   90.00
#
_symmetry.space_group_name_H-M   'P 1'
#
loop_
_entity.id
_entity.type
_entity.pdbx_description
1 polymer ?
#
loop_
_entity_poly.entity_id
_entity_poly.type
_entity_poly.pdbx_seq_one_letter_code
_entity_poly.pdbx_strand_id
1 'polypeptide(L)'
;MRKGERGLKEEKYAARTAILPLIQAEEDERFVKEWKKYLEYEAAVMKDVPGWKVGENVYHSGRWVPPSTGELRSEAFFCLIGDIKRN
;
A
#
# COMPACT_ATOMS: atom_id res chain seq x y z
N MET A 1 5.26 -34.89 9.59
CA MET A 1 4.41 -34.25 10.61
C MET A 1 3.60 -35.32 11.33
N ARG A 2 3.57 -35.32 12.67
CA ARG A 2 2.72 -36.23 13.44
C ARG A 2 1.24 -35.92 13.14
N LYS A 3 0.38 -36.93 13.18
CA LYS A 3 -1.06 -36.82 12.87
C LYS A 3 -1.78 -35.73 13.69
N GLY A 4 -1.39 -35.51 14.95
CA GLY A 4 -1.93 -34.44 15.80
C GLY A 4 -1.50 -33.02 15.43
N GLU A 5 -0.27 -32.83 14.95
CA GLU A 5 0.24 -31.49 14.54
C GLU A 5 -0.45 -30.96 13.28
N ARG A 6 -0.97 -31.87 12.45
CA ARG A 6 -1.72 -31.51 11.25
C ARG A 6 -3.08 -30.92 11.60
N GLY A 7 -3.82 -31.56 12.52
CA GLY A 7 -5.12 -31.06 12.97
C GLY A 7 -5.03 -29.67 13.61
N LEU A 8 -4.03 -29.44 14.46
CA LEU A 8 -3.82 -28.11 15.06
C LEU A 8 -3.46 -27.02 14.03
N LYS A 9 -2.72 -27.39 12.97
CA LYS A 9 -2.44 -26.45 11.86
C LYS A 9 -3.69 -26.14 11.06
N GLU A 10 -4.50 -27.15 10.76
CA GLU A 10 -5.77 -27.00 10.05
C GLU A 10 -6.74 -26.09 10.82
N GLU A 11 -6.88 -26.29 12.13
CA GLU A 11 -7.67 -25.42 13.00
C GLU A 11 -7.16 -23.97 12.96
N LYS A 12 -5.84 -23.75 13.03
CA LYS A 12 -5.23 -22.43 12.92
C LYS A 12 -5.50 -21.77 11.56
N TYR A 13 -5.48 -22.54 10.47
CA TYR A 13 -5.81 -22.01 9.15
C TYR A 13 -7.30 -21.68 9.04
N ALA A 14 -8.19 -22.54 9.54
CA ALA A 14 -9.63 -22.29 9.56
C ALA A 14 -9.97 -21.02 10.34
N ALA A 15 -9.37 -20.83 11.52
CA ALA A 15 -9.53 -19.62 12.32
C ALA A 15 -9.06 -18.36 11.58
N ARG A 16 -7.94 -18.44 10.85
CA ARG A 16 -7.44 -17.32 10.04
C ARG A 16 -8.35 -17.00 8.86
N THR A 17 -8.79 -18.01 8.13
CA THR A 17 -9.69 -17.83 6.98
C THR A 17 -11.02 -17.22 7.38
N ALA A 18 -11.54 -17.55 8.57
CA ALA A 18 -12.77 -16.95 9.09
C ALA A 18 -12.64 -15.43 9.34
N ILE A 19 -11.46 -14.98 9.79
CA ILE A 19 -11.22 -13.57 10.16
C ILE A 19 -10.67 -12.75 8.98
N LEU A 20 -10.03 -13.40 8.01
CA LEU A 20 -9.35 -12.75 6.89
C LEU A 20 -10.19 -11.71 6.14
N PRO A 21 -11.49 -11.95 5.81
CA PRO A 21 -12.28 -10.94 5.10
C PRO A 21 -12.46 -9.64 5.89
N LEU A 22 -12.49 -9.74 7.22
CA LEU A 22 -12.68 -8.60 8.11
C LEU A 22 -11.40 -7.75 8.16
N ILE A 23 -10.25 -8.40 8.37
CA ILE A 23 -8.94 -7.72 8.34
C ILE A 23 -8.67 -7.12 6.95
N GLN A 24 -9.06 -7.81 5.88
CA GLN A 24 -8.87 -7.29 4.52
C GLN A 24 -9.70 -6.03 4.28
N ALA A 25 -10.94 -5.98 4.75
CA ALA A 25 -11.78 -4.79 4.63
C ALA A 25 -11.22 -3.59 5.43
N GLU A 26 -10.72 -3.84 6.64
CA GLU A 26 -10.05 -2.80 7.46
C GLU A 26 -8.80 -2.25 6.77
N GLU A 27 -7.99 -3.13 6.17
CA GLU A 27 -6.79 -2.75 5.42
C GLU A 27 -7.13 -1.96 4.15
N ASP A 28 -8.15 -2.37 3.40
CA ASP A 28 -8.62 -1.67 2.21
C ASP A 28 -9.12 -0.25 2.56
N GLU A 29 -9.81 -0.08 3.70
CA GLU A 29 -10.23 1.24 4.19
C GLU A 29 -9.02 2.13 4.53
N ARG A 30 -8.03 1.58 5.24
CA ARG A 30 -6.77 2.27 5.56
C ARG A 30 -6.06 2.71 4.28
N PHE A 31 -5.94 1.80 3.31
CA PHE A 31 -5.29 2.04 2.03
C PHE A 31 -5.94 3.19 1.26
N VAL A 32 -7.28 3.18 1.11
CA VAL A 32 -7.99 4.22 0.35
C VAL A 32 -7.84 5.60 1.00
N LYS A 33 -7.84 5.65 2.34
CA LYS A 33 -7.61 6.91 3.07
C LYS A 33 -6.21 7.46 2.83
N GLU A 34 -5.18 6.63 2.91
CA GLU A 34 -3.80 7.07 2.70
C GLU A 34 -3.53 7.44 1.24
N TRP A 35 -4.10 6.68 0.30
CA TRP A 35 -3.99 6.95 -1.12
C TRP A 35 -4.56 8.32 -1.51
N LYS A 36 -5.69 8.73 -0.91
CA LYS A 36 -6.25 10.07 -1.12
C LYS A 36 -5.29 11.18 -0.68
N LYS A 37 -4.69 11.03 0.50
CA LYS A 37 -3.70 12.00 0.99
C LYS A 37 -2.47 12.08 0.08
N TYR A 38 -2.02 10.93 -0.42
CA TYR A 38 -0.90 10.87 -1.35
C TYR A 38 -1.20 11.63 -2.65
N LEU A 39 -2.39 11.44 -3.25
CA LEU A 39 -2.80 12.16 -4.45
C LEU A 39 -2.91 13.67 -4.23
N GLU A 40 -3.42 14.09 -3.07
CA GLU A 40 -3.47 15.51 -2.68
C GLU A 40 -2.06 16.10 -2.53
N TYR A 41 -1.14 15.35 -1.93
CA TYR A 41 0.27 15.73 -1.81
C TYR A 41 0.97 15.82 -3.18
N GLU A 42 0.76 14.81 -4.04
CA GLU A 42 1.30 14.78 -5.40
C GLU A 42 0.83 16.01 -6.20
N ALA A 43 -0.47 16.34 -6.12
CA ALA A 43 -1.03 17.53 -6.77
C ALA A 43 -0.40 18.83 -6.25
N ALA A 44 -0.12 18.92 -4.95
CA ALA A 44 0.50 20.10 -4.35
C ALA A 44 1.97 20.27 -4.75
N VAL A 45 2.73 19.17 -4.82
CA VAL A 45 4.17 19.17 -5.15
C VAL A 45 4.40 19.35 -6.65
N MET A 46 3.59 18.70 -7.48
CA MET A 46 3.80 18.65 -8.94
C MET A 46 3.09 19.77 -9.71
N LYS A 47 2.51 20.76 -9.00
CA LYS A 47 1.79 21.89 -9.60
C LYS A 47 2.59 22.69 -10.63
N ASP A 48 3.92 22.75 -10.47
CA ASP A 48 4.80 23.61 -11.26
C ASP A 48 5.48 22.86 -12.43
N VAL A 49 5.20 21.56 -12.62
CA VAL A 49 5.84 20.73 -13.66
C VAL A 49 4.93 20.60 -14.88
N PRO A 50 5.34 21.12 -16.06
CA PRO A 50 4.53 21.04 -17.27
C PRO A 50 4.42 19.58 -17.76
N GLY A 51 3.20 19.12 -18.02
CA GLY A 51 2.93 17.78 -18.55
C GLY A 51 2.71 16.69 -17.50
N TRP A 52 2.79 17.00 -16.21
CA TRP A 52 2.47 16.05 -15.15
C TRP A 52 0.95 15.88 -14.98
N LYS A 53 0.45 14.65 -14.99
CA LYS A 53 -0.94 14.32 -14.67
C LYS A 53 -1.00 13.55 -13.35
N VAL A 54 -1.64 14.13 -12.36
CA VAL A 54 -1.79 13.53 -11.03
C VAL A 54 -2.54 12.21 -11.14
N GLY A 55 -1.99 11.14 -10.53
CA GLY A 55 -2.62 9.82 -10.51
C GLY A 55 -2.64 9.09 -11.86
N GLU A 56 -1.83 9.50 -12.84
CA GLU A 56 -1.66 8.73 -14.08
C GLU A 56 -0.96 7.39 -13.79
N ASN A 57 -1.56 6.29 -14.24
CA ASN A 57 -0.98 4.97 -14.05
C ASN A 57 0.26 4.81 -14.93
N VAL A 58 1.37 4.36 -14.35
CA VAL A 58 2.61 4.05 -15.08
C VAL A 58 2.41 2.88 -16.06
N TYR A 59 1.47 1.98 -15.75
CA TYR A 59 1.18 0.82 -16.57
C TYR A 59 0.08 1.08 -17.59
N HIS A 60 0.28 0.57 -18.81
CA HIS A 60 -0.67 0.63 -19.91
C HIS A 60 -1.92 -0.25 -19.71
N SER A 61 -2.01 -0.99 -18.60
CA SER A 61 -3.14 -1.86 -18.28
C SER A 61 -4.14 -1.14 -17.36
N GLY A 62 -5.44 -1.24 -17.65
CA GLY A 62 -6.51 -0.76 -16.75
C GLY A 62 -6.71 -1.62 -15.48
N ARG A 63 -5.74 -2.47 -15.13
CA ARG A 63 -5.78 -3.33 -13.95
C ARG A 63 -5.18 -2.57 -12.76
N TRP A 64 -5.80 -2.71 -11.59
CA TRP A 64 -5.22 -2.23 -10.34
C TRP A 64 -3.97 -3.04 -9.98
N VAL A 65 -2.91 -2.33 -9.62
CA VAL A 65 -1.63 -2.90 -9.18
C VAL A 65 -1.33 -2.33 -7.81
N PRO A 66 -0.85 -3.15 -6.86
CA PRO A 66 -0.45 -2.63 -5.56
C PRO A 66 0.69 -1.61 -5.78
N PRO A 67 0.62 -0.46 -5.11
CA PRO A 67 1.64 0.57 -5.20
C PRO A 67 2.97 0.02 -4.68
N SER A 68 4.07 0.58 -5.18
CA SER A 68 5.39 0.13 -4.75
C SER A 68 5.57 0.39 -3.25
N THR A 69 6.42 -0.41 -2.60
CA THR A 69 6.63 -0.37 -1.13
C THR A 69 6.94 1.04 -0.59
N GLY A 70 7.46 1.94 -1.43
CA GLY A 70 7.79 3.32 -1.08
C GLY A 70 6.67 4.36 -1.29
N GLU A 71 5.59 4.02 -2.00
CA GLU A 71 4.54 4.99 -2.41
C GLU A 71 3.52 5.26 -1.30
N LEU A 72 3.08 4.24 -0.56
CA LEU A 72 2.12 4.42 0.55
C LEU A 72 2.80 4.66 1.90
N ARG A 73 4.03 4.17 2.09
CA ARG A 73 4.76 4.28 3.35
C ARG A 73 5.67 5.50 3.31
N SER A 74 5.05 6.67 3.28
CA SER A 74 5.69 7.99 3.15
C SER A 74 6.70 8.33 4.26
N GLU A 75 6.71 7.59 5.38
CA GLU A 75 7.74 7.69 6.42
C GLU A 75 9.15 7.34 5.93
N ALA A 76 9.27 6.45 4.93
CA ALA A 76 10.57 6.05 4.38
C ALA A 76 11.10 6.99 3.29
N PHE A 77 10.20 7.70 2.58
CA PHE A 77 10.56 8.55 1.44
C PHE A 77 11.13 9.91 1.89
N PHE A 78 10.66 10.43 3.03
CA PHE A 78 11.16 11.68 3.59
C PHE A 78 12.62 11.56 4.10
N CYS A 79 13.08 10.37 4.48
CA CYS A 79 14.49 10.13 4.84
C CYS A 79 15.40 10.27 3.61
N LEU A 80 15.03 9.67 2.48
CA LEU A 80 15.85 9.67 1.26
C LEU A 80 15.89 11.02 0.54
N ILE A 81 14.79 11.79 0.55
CA ILE A 81 14.77 13.16 -0.02
C ILE A 81 15.32 14.19 0.97
N GLY A 82 15.14 13.97 2.28
CA GLY A 82 15.71 14.81 3.33
C GLY A 82 17.24 14.82 3.36
N ASP A 83 17.88 13.73 2.92
CA ASP A 83 19.33 13.63 2.77
C ASP A 83 19.87 14.33 1.51
N ILE A 84 19.03 14.54 0.47
CA ILE A 84 19.43 15.24 -0.76
C ILE A 84 19.38 16.77 -0.60
N LYS A 85 18.53 17.30 0.31
CA LYS A 85 18.46 18.75 0.61
C LYS A 85 19.32 19.21 1.79
N ARG A 86 20.14 18.32 2.38
CA ARG A 86 21.02 18.63 3.51
C ARG A 86 22.52 18.56 3.14
N ASN A 87 22.86 18.91 1.90
CA ASN A 87 24.22 19.25 1.47
C ASN A 87 24.18 20.31 0.37
#